data_AF-A0A1S3J297-F1
#
_entry.id   AF-A0A1S3J297-F1
#
_cell.length_a   1.000
_cell.length_b   1.000
_cell.length_c   1.000
_cell.angle_alpha   90.00
_cell.angle_beta   90.00
_cell.angle_gamma   90.00
#
_symmetry.space_group_name_H-M   'P 1'
#
loop_
_entity.id
_entity.type
_entity.pdbx_description
1 polymer ?
#
loop_
_entity_poly.entity_id
_entity_poly.type
_entity_poly.pdbx_seq_one_letter_code
_entity_poly.pdbx_strand_id
1 'polypeptide(L)'
;MNGPSDTYSAISQVDRQRQEPEKIRLWREQQKERLEKKDADEAEKKEEWREAAKKEMEDWYKHRAEQLQKTKETNRAAEADFVKERDETIPGGEWEKICRLCEFNPKGSKTTKDISRMRSILLQLKQTPLVR
;
A
#
# COMPACT_ATOMS: atom_id res chain seq x y z
N MET A 1 -4.25 87.67 34.94
CA MET A 1 -5.31 86.68 34.65
C MET A 1 -4.68 85.50 33.95
N ASN A 2 -4.86 84.31 34.53
CA ASN A 2 -4.38 82.96 34.16
C ASN A 2 -4.47 82.67 32.64
N GLY A 3 -3.57 81.98 31.94
CA GLY A 3 -2.32 81.25 32.17
C GLY A 3 -1.70 80.93 30.77
N PRO A 4 -0.54 80.25 30.63
CA PRO A 4 0.12 80.09 29.33
C PRO A 4 -0.82 79.39 28.34
N SER A 5 -1.12 80.08 27.24
CA SER A 5 -1.95 79.59 26.14
C SER A 5 -1.48 78.20 25.70
N ASP A 6 -2.27 77.20 26.06
CA ASP A 6 -2.71 75.98 25.36
C ASP A 6 -1.82 75.33 24.27
N THR A 7 -0.50 75.56 24.25
CA THR A 7 0.43 74.91 23.33
C THR A 7 0.48 73.40 23.54
N TYR A 8 0.44 72.96 24.80
CA TYR A 8 0.37 71.55 25.15
C TYR A 8 -0.94 70.89 24.66
N SER A 9 -2.06 71.59 24.78
CA SER A 9 -3.35 71.12 24.28
C SER A 9 -3.39 71.05 22.75
N ALA A 10 -2.86 72.06 22.06
CA ALA A 10 -2.75 72.09 20.61
C ALA A 10 -1.88 70.95 20.05
N ILE A 11 -0.73 70.69 20.69
CA ILE A 11 0.14 69.54 20.34
C ILE A 11 -0.61 68.22 20.58
N SER A 12 -1.30 68.08 21.72
CA SER A 12 -2.07 66.86 22.03
C SER A 12 -3.26 66.61 21.08
N GLN A 13 -3.83 67.66 20.50
CA GLN A 13 -4.92 67.55 19.52
C GLN A 13 -4.39 67.12 18.16
N VAL A 14 -3.27 67.68 17.72
CA VAL A 14 -2.60 67.26 16.48
C VAL A 14 -2.10 65.82 16.60
N ASP A 15 -1.55 65.42 17.74
CA ASP A 15 -1.17 64.03 17.99
C ASP A 15 -2.37 63.10 18.00
N ARG A 16 -3.51 63.48 18.61
CA ARG A 16 -4.76 62.71 18.53
C ARG A 16 -5.33 62.60 17.11
N GLN A 17 -5.15 63.63 16.28
CA GLN A 17 -5.54 63.61 14.86
C GLN A 17 -4.59 62.76 14.00
N ARG A 18 -3.31 62.64 14.39
CA ARG A 18 -2.30 61.80 13.74
C ARG A 18 -2.34 60.35 14.19
N GLN A 19 -2.86 60.08 15.38
CA GLN A 19 -3.04 58.71 15.86
C GLN A 19 -4.08 57.99 15.02
N GLU A 20 -3.70 56.80 14.56
CA GLU A 20 -4.60 55.95 13.80
C GLU A 20 -5.84 55.64 14.66
N PRO A 21 -7.07 55.82 14.16
CA PRO A 21 -8.27 55.59 14.95
C PRO A 21 -8.24 54.19 15.59
N GLU A 22 -8.54 54.11 16.89
CA GLU A 22 -8.45 52.86 17.66
C GLU A 22 -9.18 51.67 17.00
N LYS A 23 -10.28 51.94 16.30
CA LYS A 23 -11.02 50.93 15.52
C LYS A 23 -10.19 50.33 14.38
N ILE A 24 -9.38 51.14 13.71
CA ILE A 24 -8.48 50.70 12.62
C ILE A 24 -7.30 49.92 13.19
N ARG A 25 -6.73 50.37 14.33
CA ARG A 25 -5.66 49.62 15.03
C ARG A 25 -6.14 48.21 15.41
N LEU A 26 -7.29 48.13 16.08
CA LEU A 26 -7.90 46.86 16.49
C LEU A 26 -8.22 45.97 15.27
N TRP A 27 -8.70 46.55 14.17
CA TRP A 27 -8.95 45.80 12.95
C TRP A 27 -7.68 45.20 12.34
N ARG A 28 -6.57 45.97 12.30
CA ARG A 28 -5.27 45.49 11.81
C ARG A 28 -4.71 44.38 12.69
N GLU A 29 -4.79 44.54 14.00
CA GLU A 29 -4.37 43.51 14.97
C GLU A 29 -5.19 42.22 14.76
N GLN A 30 -6.51 42.31 14.66
CA GLN A 30 -7.38 41.15 14.39
C GLN A 30 -7.13 40.49 13.03
N GLN A 31 -6.84 41.27 11.98
CA GLN A 31 -6.48 40.71 10.68
C GLN A 31 -5.13 40.01 10.72
N LYS A 32 -4.14 40.61 11.38
CA LYS A 32 -2.82 40.02 11.56
C LYS A 32 -2.91 38.68 12.30
N GLU A 33 -3.61 38.65 13.42
CA GLU A 33 -3.82 37.41 14.19
C GLU A 33 -4.53 36.33 13.36
N ARG A 34 -5.54 36.71 12.57
CA ARG A 34 -6.25 35.77 11.68
C ARG A 34 -5.33 35.22 10.58
N LEU A 35 -4.46 36.04 10.02
CA LEU A 35 -3.49 35.60 9.00
C LEU A 35 -2.45 34.67 9.62
N GLU A 36 -1.87 35.04 10.76
CA GLU A 36 -0.91 34.20 11.48
C GLU A 36 -1.51 32.83 11.85
N LYS A 37 -2.77 32.79 12.27
CA LYS A 37 -3.48 31.53 12.51
C LYS A 37 -3.63 30.69 11.24
N LYS A 38 -4.00 31.30 10.11
CA LYS A 38 -4.13 30.57 8.84
C LYS A 38 -2.79 30.01 8.38
N ASP A 39 -1.73 30.80 8.48
CA ASP A 39 -0.38 30.37 8.10
C ASP A 39 0.10 29.21 8.99
N ALA A 40 -0.22 29.24 10.29
CA ALA A 40 0.05 28.14 11.21
C ALA A 40 -0.75 26.86 10.87
N ASP A 41 -2.07 26.99 10.64
CA ASP A 41 -2.94 25.86 10.26
C ASP A 41 -2.48 25.24 8.92
N GLU A 42 -2.02 26.05 7.96
CA GLU A 42 -1.47 25.58 6.69
C GLU A 42 -0.12 24.86 6.85
N ALA A 43 0.75 25.38 7.71
CA ALA A 43 2.03 24.75 8.02
C ALA A 43 1.83 23.38 8.69
N GLU A 44 0.90 23.29 9.65
CA GLU A 44 0.52 22.05 10.33
C GLU A 44 0.01 21.00 9.34
N LYS A 45 -0.99 21.35 8.51
CA LYS A 45 -1.52 20.43 7.49
C LYS A 45 -0.46 19.95 6.51
N LYS A 46 0.51 20.82 6.16
CA LYS A 46 1.62 20.46 5.28
C LYS A 46 2.61 19.49 5.94
N GLU A 47 2.85 19.61 7.25
CA GLU A 47 3.60 18.61 8.03
C GLU A 47 2.81 17.29 8.05
N GLU A 48 1.54 17.32 8.43
CA GLU A 48 0.68 16.12 8.49
C GLU A 48 0.65 15.35 7.16
N TRP A 49 0.51 16.05 6.03
CA TRP A 49 0.51 15.40 4.72
C TRP A 49 1.86 14.79 4.35
N ARG A 50 2.97 15.41 4.79
CA ARG A 50 4.31 14.84 4.59
C ARG A 50 4.51 13.59 5.44
N GLU A 51 4.07 13.61 6.68
CA GLU A 51 4.14 12.45 7.56
C GLU A 51 3.25 11.31 7.07
N ALA A 52 2.02 11.62 6.64
CA ALA A 52 1.11 10.64 6.05
C ALA A 52 1.71 9.99 4.80
N ALA A 53 2.26 10.79 3.88
CA ALA A 53 2.90 10.28 2.67
C ALA A 53 4.12 9.40 3.00
N LYS A 54 4.95 9.80 3.97
CA LYS A 54 6.10 9.00 4.41
C LYS A 54 5.64 7.67 5.01
N LYS A 55 4.62 7.69 5.87
CA LYS A 55 4.05 6.49 6.48
C LYS A 55 3.48 5.54 5.43
N GLU A 56 2.73 6.06 4.46
CA GLU A 56 2.16 5.26 3.37
C GLU A 56 3.26 4.56 2.55
N MET A 57 4.35 5.27 2.25
CA MET A 57 5.51 4.67 1.58
C MET A 57 6.15 3.56 2.41
N GLU A 58 6.39 3.79 3.71
CA GLU A 58 6.95 2.77 4.61
C GLU A 58 6.05 1.53 4.71
N ASP A 59 4.74 1.73 4.83
CA ASP A 59 3.77 0.65 4.93
C ASP A 59 3.67 -0.14 3.61
N TRP A 60 3.78 0.53 2.46
CA TRP A 60 3.88 -0.13 1.16
C TRP A 60 5.12 -1.03 1.06
N TYR A 61 6.29 -0.53 1.48
CA TYR A 61 7.52 -1.33 1.46
C TYR A 61 7.44 -2.53 2.41
N LYS A 62 6.88 -2.35 3.61
CA LYS A 62 6.64 -3.45 4.55
C LYS A 62 5.75 -4.51 3.94
N HIS A 63 4.60 -4.11 3.39
CA HIS A 63 3.66 -5.05 2.78
C HIS A 63 4.31 -5.78 1.60
N ARG A 64 5.04 -5.07 0.73
CA ARG A 64 5.76 -5.69 -0.38
C ARG A 64 6.80 -6.71 0.10
N ALA A 65 7.56 -6.39 1.14
CA ALA A 65 8.54 -7.29 1.71
C ALA A 65 7.87 -8.55 2.28
N GLU A 66 6.77 -8.39 3.02
CA GLU A 66 5.98 -9.50 3.56
C GLU A 66 5.43 -10.40 2.46
N GLN A 67 4.80 -9.82 1.42
CA GLN A 67 4.28 -10.59 0.29
C GLN A 67 5.40 -11.37 -0.42
N LEU A 68 6.57 -10.74 -0.61
CA LEU A 68 7.71 -11.41 -1.23
C LEU A 68 8.20 -12.60 -0.39
N GLN A 69 8.28 -12.46 0.93
CA GLN A 69 8.66 -13.57 1.81
C GLN A 69 7.63 -14.69 1.76
N LYS A 70 6.35 -14.35 1.85
CA LYS A 70 5.26 -15.34 1.74
C LYS A 70 5.31 -16.10 0.41
N THR A 71 5.51 -15.41 -0.71
CA THR A 71 5.68 -16.07 -2.02
C THR A 71 6.90 -16.99 -2.04
N LYS A 72 8.04 -16.57 -1.48
CA LYS A 72 9.23 -17.42 -1.40
C LYS A 72 8.99 -18.67 -0.56
N GLU A 73 8.32 -18.53 0.58
CA GLU A 73 7.97 -19.64 1.47
C GLU A 73 7.00 -20.60 0.79
N THR A 74 5.93 -20.10 0.18
CA THR A 74 4.98 -20.92 -0.59
C THR A 74 5.68 -21.67 -1.72
N ASN A 75 6.53 -21.00 -2.50
CA ASN A 75 7.26 -21.65 -3.59
C ASN A 75 8.23 -22.73 -3.07
N ARG A 76 8.91 -22.46 -1.94
CA ARG A 76 9.82 -23.45 -1.33
C ARG A 76 9.07 -24.65 -0.78
N ALA A 77 7.92 -24.45 -0.15
CA ALA A 77 7.07 -25.53 0.33
C ALA A 77 6.53 -26.36 -0.84
N ALA A 78 6.00 -25.72 -1.88
CA ALA A 78 5.51 -26.39 -3.07
C ALA A 78 6.61 -27.20 -3.78
N GLU A 79 7.82 -26.66 -3.89
CA GLU A 79 8.96 -27.39 -4.45
C GLU A 79 9.35 -28.59 -3.57
N ALA A 80 9.39 -28.42 -2.24
CA ALA A 80 9.69 -29.51 -1.33
C ALA A 80 8.64 -30.63 -1.42
N ASP A 81 7.36 -30.29 -1.49
CA ASP A 81 6.26 -31.24 -1.66
C ASP A 81 6.35 -31.93 -3.03
N PHE A 82 6.65 -31.19 -4.10
CA PHE A 82 6.83 -31.74 -5.44
C PHE A 82 8.01 -32.72 -5.50
N VAL A 83 9.17 -32.37 -4.93
CA VAL A 83 10.35 -33.24 -4.86
C VAL A 83 10.04 -34.48 -4.03
N LYS A 84 9.34 -34.33 -2.89
CA LYS A 84 8.92 -35.45 -2.07
C LYS A 84 8.01 -36.40 -2.85
N GLU A 85 6.96 -35.90 -3.50
CA GLU A 85 6.06 -36.74 -4.31
C GLU A 85 6.79 -37.40 -5.50
N ARG A 86 7.75 -36.69 -6.09
CA ARG A 86 8.59 -37.22 -7.18
C ARG A 86 9.52 -38.33 -6.72
N ASP A 87 10.12 -38.24 -5.53
CA ASP A 87 11.10 -39.22 -5.06
C ASP A 87 10.44 -40.36 -4.25
N GLU A 88 9.26 -40.11 -3.68
CA GLU A 88 8.45 -41.11 -3.02
C GLU A 88 8.09 -42.22 -4.02
N THR A 89 8.55 -43.42 -3.71
CA THR A 89 8.34 -44.64 -4.51
C THR A 89 7.61 -45.63 -3.63
N ILE A 90 6.29 -45.71 -3.83
CA ILE A 90 5.42 -46.64 -3.14
C ILE A 90 5.26 -47.87 -4.03
N PRO A 91 5.69 -49.07 -3.58
CA PRO A 91 5.49 -50.30 -4.34
C PRO A 91 4.01 -50.50 -4.71
N GLY A 92 3.71 -50.69 -5.99
CA GLY A 92 2.33 -50.81 -6.50
C GLY A 92 1.65 -49.48 -6.89
N GLY A 93 2.27 -48.33 -6.59
CA GLY A 93 1.79 -46.99 -6.96
C GLY A 93 2.34 -46.45 -8.29
N GLU A 94 3.13 -47.23 -9.02
CA GLU A 94 3.88 -46.76 -10.20
C GLU A 94 2.95 -46.27 -11.33
N TRP A 95 1.86 -47.00 -11.57
CA TRP A 95 0.87 -46.61 -12.59
C TRP A 95 0.06 -45.38 -12.19
N GLU A 96 -0.17 -45.18 -10.90
CA GLU A 96 -0.81 -43.96 -10.41
C GLU A 96 0.07 -42.73 -10.66
N LYS A 97 1.37 -42.84 -10.41
CA LYS A 97 2.37 -41.79 -10.68
C LYS A 97 2.44 -41.46 -12.17
N ILE A 98 2.50 -42.47 -13.04
CA ILE A 98 2.50 -42.27 -14.50
C ILE A 98 1.21 -41.56 -14.94
N CYS A 99 0.06 -41.95 -14.39
CA CYS A 99 -1.20 -41.31 -14.72
C CYS A 99 -1.29 -39.84 -14.26
N ARG A 100 -0.70 -39.47 -13.12
CA ARG A 100 -0.66 -38.06 -12.68
C ARG A 100 0.10 -37.16 -13.67
N LEU A 101 1.10 -37.70 -14.36
CA LEU A 101 1.89 -36.99 -15.37
C LEU A 101 1.24 -36.96 -16.76
N CYS A 102 0.22 -37.78 -16.98
CA CYS A 102 -0.43 -37.92 -18.28
C CYS A 102 -1.65 -36.99 -18.40
N GLU A 103 -1.72 -36.22 -19.48
CA GLU A 103 -2.87 -35.39 -19.79
C GLU A 103 -4.03 -36.25 -20.32
N PHE A 104 -5.05 -36.45 -19.49
CA PHE A 104 -6.26 -37.19 -19.83
C PHE A 104 -7.43 -36.30 -20.29
N ASN A 105 -7.33 -34.97 -20.14
CA ASN A 105 -8.34 -34.06 -20.65
C ASN A 105 -8.29 -34.00 -22.18
N PRO A 106 -9.35 -34.40 -22.90
CA PRO A 106 -9.38 -34.36 -24.36
C PRO A 106 -9.22 -32.93 -24.90
N LYS A 107 -9.64 -31.91 -24.15
CA LYS A 107 -9.63 -30.49 -24.56
C LYS A 107 -8.25 -29.82 -24.43
N GLY A 108 -7.34 -30.38 -23.63
CA GLY A 108 -5.99 -29.85 -23.45
C GLY A 108 -4.98 -30.37 -24.49
N SER A 109 -5.38 -31.36 -25.30
CA SER A 109 -4.46 -32.13 -26.12
C SER A 109 -4.31 -31.53 -27.52
N LYS A 110 -3.22 -30.78 -27.75
CA LYS A 110 -2.83 -30.26 -29.07
C LYS A 110 -2.03 -31.28 -29.91
N THR A 111 -2.20 -32.57 -29.64
CA THR A 111 -1.50 -33.65 -30.36
C THR A 111 -2.19 -33.95 -31.69
N THR A 112 -1.42 -34.09 -32.76
CA THR A 112 -1.90 -34.51 -34.08
C THR A 112 -2.09 -36.03 -34.18
N LYS A 113 -1.54 -36.80 -33.23
CA LYS A 113 -1.64 -38.26 -33.18
C LYS A 113 -2.75 -38.67 -32.23
N ASP A 114 -3.55 -39.66 -32.64
CA ASP A 114 -4.54 -40.29 -31.77
C ASP A 114 -3.82 -41.11 -30.69
N ILE A 115 -3.97 -40.67 -29.44
CA ILE A 115 -3.41 -41.31 -28.25
C ILE A 115 -4.50 -41.94 -27.36
N SER A 116 -5.73 -42.08 -27.86
CA SER A 116 -6.87 -42.59 -27.10
C SER A 116 -6.63 -44.01 -26.58
N ARG A 117 -6.05 -44.89 -27.41
CA ARG A 117 -5.67 -46.25 -26.99
C ARG A 117 -4.62 -46.24 -25.89
N MET A 118 -3.59 -45.41 -26.01
CA MET A 118 -2.53 -45.29 -24.98
C MET A 118 -3.11 -44.82 -23.65
N ARG A 119 -3.96 -43.78 -23.68
CA ARG A 119 -4.66 -43.27 -22.50
C ARG A 119 -5.52 -44.35 -21.82
N SER A 120 -6.27 -45.11 -22.61
CA SER A 120 -7.09 -46.21 -22.10
C SER A 120 -6.27 -47.29 -21.41
N ILE A 121 -5.13 -47.69 -21.99
CA ILE A 121 -4.22 -48.69 -21.40
C ILE A 121 -3.63 -48.17 -20.08
N LEU A 122 -3.18 -46.91 -20.02
CA LEU A 122 -2.63 -46.32 -18.80
C LEU A 122 -3.65 -46.27 -17.65
N LEU A 123 -4.89 -45.89 -17.94
CA LEU A 123 -5.97 -45.88 -16.94
C LEU A 123 -6.32 -47.30 -16.46
N GLN A 124 -6.32 -48.29 -17.35
CA GLN A 124 -6.53 -49.68 -16.98
C GLN A 124 -5.43 -50.18 -16.05
N LEU A 125 -4.16 -49.88 -16.33
CA LEU A 125 -3.03 -50.28 -15.51
C LEU A 125 -3.02 -49.59 -14.13
N LYS A 126 -3.60 -48.39 -14.02
CA LYS A 126 -3.85 -47.73 -12.73
C LYS A 126 -4.90 -48.46 -11.90
N GLN A 127 -5.97 -48.96 -12.51
CA GLN A 127 -7.07 -49.64 -11.80
C GLN A 127 -6.75 -51.10 -11.50
N THR A 128 -6.08 -51.77 -12.43
CA THR A 128 -5.71 -53.18 -12.35
C THR A 128 -4.23 -53.31 -12.68
N PRO A 129 -3.34 -53.09 -11.68
CA PRO A 129 -1.91 -53.28 -11.86
C PRO A 129 -1.60 -54.72 -12.27
N LEU A 130 -0.55 -54.89 -13.07
CA LEU A 130 -0.07 -56.22 -13.44
C LEU A 130 0.38 -56.95 -12.17
N VAL A 131 -0.17 -58.13 -11.94
CA VAL A 131 0.32 -59.05 -10.91
C VAL A 131 1.73 -59.48 -11.32
N ARG A 132 2.73 -59.23 -10.49
CA ARG A 132 4.09 -59.74 -10.67
C ARG A 132 4.24 -61.12 -10.07
#